data_AF-A0A7S2P1R0-F1
#
_entry.id   AF-A0A7S2P1R0-F1
#
_cell.length_a   1.000
_cell.length_b   1.000
_cell.length_c   1.000
_cell.angle_alpha   90.00
_cell.angle_beta   90.00
_cell.angle_gamma   90.00
#
_symmetry.space_group_name_H-M   'P 1'
#
loop_
_entity.id
_entity.type
_entity.pdbx_description
1 polymer ?
#
loop_
_entity_poly.entity_id
_entity_poly.type
_entity_poly.pdbx_seq_one_letter_code
_entity_poly.pdbx_strand_id
1 'polypeptide(L)'
;KKIAFSSLRVIEPCAFEDTDLRELNLPEVEQIGVCAFVSNSHLRRIAIPLKANLFFIDPLADDSEIVDTAFSGCHINHVDLIGSIHETVSSLHMESWRNDMTHEINQINKTLENSYSSKQNTAVIRWWLQSVCSRIEHYKTEHLKVLKAATVLLELALWKAKLSEKDEDESSDCAKVKRIKIDVEDARSEARGSCGAGMNIIIKNVLPFLELK
;
A
#
# COMPACT_ATOMS: atom_id res chain seq x y z
N LYS A 1 28.59 2.63 -18.56
CA LYS A 1 27.45 2.83 -19.49
C LYS A 1 26.16 3.04 -18.68
N LYS A 2 25.30 3.98 -19.08
CA LYS A 2 23.96 4.17 -18.48
C LYS A 2 22.93 3.54 -19.40
N ILE A 3 22.02 2.73 -18.87
CA ILE A 3 20.93 2.13 -19.64
C ILE A 3 19.61 2.47 -18.97
N ALA A 4 18.65 2.88 -19.79
CA ALA A 4 17.26 3.10 -19.41
C ALA A 4 16.37 2.37 -20.41
N PHE A 5 15.45 1.55 -19.91
CA PHE A 5 14.48 0.85 -20.74
C PHE A 5 13.07 1.30 -20.37
N SER A 6 12.43 2.09 -21.23
CA SER A 6 11.11 2.66 -20.93
C SER A 6 9.96 1.67 -21.07
N SER A 7 10.10 0.60 -21.86
CA SER A 7 9.01 -0.34 -22.19
C SER A 7 9.35 -1.81 -21.96
N LEU A 8 10.45 -2.09 -21.25
CA LEU A 8 10.93 -3.45 -21.03
C LEU A 8 10.20 -4.07 -19.82
N ARG A 9 9.44 -5.14 -20.08
CA ARG A 9 8.68 -5.86 -19.05
C ARG A 9 9.46 -7.01 -18.43
N VAL A 10 10.21 -7.76 -19.23
CA VAL A 10 10.92 -8.96 -18.76
C VAL A 10 12.39 -8.83 -19.13
N ILE A 11 13.25 -9.12 -18.18
CA ILE A 11 14.69 -9.25 -18.39
C ILE A 11 15.03 -10.74 -18.29
N GLU A 12 15.55 -11.30 -19.37
CA GLU A 12 15.90 -12.71 -19.44
C GLU A 12 17.10 -13.05 -18.54
N PRO A 13 17.25 -14.32 -18.14
CA PRO A 13 18.42 -14.78 -17.40
C PRO A 13 19.72 -14.41 -18.12
N CYS A 14 20.73 -13.96 -17.36
CA CYS A 14 22.05 -13.56 -17.87
C CYS A 14 22.06 -12.46 -18.96
N ALA A 15 20.95 -11.75 -19.23
CA ALA A 15 20.84 -10.83 -20.36
C ALA A 15 21.90 -9.70 -20.40
N PHE A 16 22.39 -9.27 -19.23
CA PHE A 16 23.40 -8.24 -19.07
C PHE A 16 24.54 -8.70 -18.15
N GLU A 17 24.86 -9.99 -18.15
CA GLU A 17 26.00 -10.52 -17.41
C GLU A 17 27.32 -9.92 -17.92
N ASP A 18 28.21 -9.59 -16.98
CA ASP A 18 29.57 -9.09 -17.22
C ASP A 18 29.64 -7.88 -18.19
N THR A 19 28.79 -6.88 -17.94
CA THR A 19 28.79 -5.64 -18.71
C THR A 19 29.31 -4.45 -17.91
N ASP A 20 29.61 -3.35 -18.61
CA ASP A 20 30.12 -2.11 -17.99
C ASP A 20 28.99 -1.15 -17.56
N LEU A 21 27.90 -1.68 -17.02
CA LEU A 21 26.79 -0.85 -16.54
C LEU A 21 27.18 -0.09 -15.28
N ARG A 22 26.75 1.17 -15.22
CA ARG A 22 26.96 2.06 -14.06
C ARG A 22 25.66 2.48 -13.41
N GLU A 23 24.66 2.71 -14.26
CA GLU A 23 23.32 3.14 -13.87
C GLU A 23 22.29 2.35 -14.68
N LEU A 24 21.27 1.87 -13.97
CA LEU A 24 20.18 1.09 -14.52
C LEU A 24 18.85 1.75 -14.14
N ASN A 25 18.00 2.01 -15.13
CA ASN A 25 16.67 2.56 -14.92
C ASN A 25 15.61 1.66 -15.59
N LEU A 26 14.74 1.06 -14.77
CA LEU A 26 13.74 0.07 -15.16
C LEU A 26 12.35 0.48 -14.62
N PRO A 27 11.67 1.47 -15.22
CA PRO A 27 10.37 1.95 -14.74
C PRO A 27 9.25 0.92 -14.87
N GLU A 28 9.23 0.14 -15.97
CA GLU A 28 8.09 -0.74 -16.31
C GLU A 28 8.36 -2.23 -16.13
N VAL A 29 9.53 -2.60 -15.57
CA VAL A 29 9.90 -4.01 -15.45
C VAL A 29 8.94 -4.76 -14.52
N GLU A 30 8.54 -5.94 -14.95
CA GLU A 30 7.71 -6.89 -14.23
C GLU A 30 8.55 -8.00 -13.62
N GLN A 31 9.59 -8.44 -14.33
CA GLN A 31 10.39 -9.59 -13.91
C GLN A 31 11.85 -9.45 -14.32
N ILE A 32 12.74 -9.75 -13.38
CA ILE A 32 14.19 -9.81 -13.58
C ILE A 32 14.63 -11.26 -13.44
N GLY A 33 15.22 -11.80 -14.50
CA GLY A 33 15.74 -13.16 -14.55
C GLY A 33 16.91 -13.40 -13.59
N VAL A 34 17.13 -14.68 -13.29
CA VAL A 34 18.29 -15.15 -12.53
C VAL A 34 19.56 -14.73 -13.25
N CYS A 35 20.57 -14.31 -12.49
CA CYS A 35 21.84 -13.82 -13.00
C CYS A 35 21.79 -12.64 -14.00
N ALA A 36 20.64 -11.96 -14.19
CA ALA A 36 20.46 -10.98 -15.26
C ALA A 36 21.54 -9.87 -15.33
N PHE A 37 22.10 -9.47 -14.19
CA PHE A 37 23.15 -8.45 -14.08
C PHE A 37 24.36 -8.97 -13.29
N VAL A 38 24.67 -10.26 -13.34
CA VAL A 38 25.83 -10.81 -12.63
C VAL A 38 27.13 -10.17 -13.07
N SER A 39 28.06 -10.01 -12.13
CA SER A 39 29.43 -9.53 -12.35
C SER A 39 29.53 -8.10 -12.91
N ASN A 40 28.48 -7.28 -12.83
CA ASN A 40 28.53 -5.87 -13.19
C ASN A 40 29.21 -5.04 -12.09
N SER A 41 30.53 -5.17 -11.97
CA SER A 41 31.33 -4.55 -10.91
C SER A 41 31.26 -3.02 -10.88
N HIS A 42 30.90 -2.39 -12.00
CA HIS A 42 30.74 -0.95 -12.17
C HIS A 42 29.33 -0.42 -11.83
N LEU A 43 28.34 -1.30 -11.64
CA LEU A 43 26.96 -0.90 -11.37
C LEU A 43 26.89 -0.33 -9.96
N ARG A 44 26.43 0.92 -9.84
CA ARG A 44 26.35 1.66 -8.58
C ARG A 44 24.91 2.00 -8.22
N ARG A 45 24.14 2.43 -9.23
CA ARG A 45 22.78 2.93 -9.03
C ARG A 45 21.78 2.12 -9.84
N ILE A 46 20.70 1.71 -9.18
CA ILE A 46 19.55 1.10 -9.83
C ILE A 46 18.29 1.90 -9.49
N ALA A 47 17.37 1.93 -10.43
CA ALA A 47 16.06 2.52 -10.25
C ALA A 47 15.01 1.52 -10.75
N ILE A 48 14.17 1.04 -9.83
CA ILE A 48 13.30 -0.13 -10.03
C ILE A 48 11.87 0.16 -9.54
N PRO A 49 10.86 -0.55 -10.05
CA PRO A 49 9.49 -0.36 -9.60
C PRO A 49 9.27 -1.11 -8.28
N LEU A 50 8.31 -0.64 -7.48
CA LEU A 50 7.89 -1.34 -6.27
C LEU A 50 7.07 -2.59 -6.63
N LYS A 51 7.73 -3.76 -6.69
CA LYS A 51 7.10 -5.07 -6.89
C LYS A 51 7.76 -6.13 -6.01
N ALA A 52 6.98 -6.81 -5.19
CA ALA A 52 7.49 -7.86 -4.29
C ALA A 52 8.02 -9.10 -5.05
N ASN A 53 7.45 -9.38 -6.22
CA ASN A 53 7.80 -10.49 -7.12
C ASN A 53 8.69 -10.05 -8.30
N LEU A 54 9.44 -8.96 -8.13
CA LEU A 54 10.29 -8.41 -9.19
C LEU A 54 11.38 -9.39 -9.66
N PHE A 55 11.89 -10.22 -8.76
CA PHE A 55 12.96 -11.17 -9.05
C PHE A 55 12.36 -12.54 -9.34
N PHE A 56 12.73 -13.14 -10.47
CA PHE A 56 12.37 -14.51 -10.76
C PHE A 56 13.08 -15.46 -9.77
N ILE A 57 12.27 -16.31 -9.14
CA ILE A 57 12.73 -17.41 -8.30
C ILE A 57 12.45 -18.65 -9.11
N ASP A 58 13.50 -19.43 -9.41
CA ASP A 58 13.33 -20.70 -10.10
C ASP A 58 12.59 -21.68 -9.16
N PRO A 59 11.37 -22.12 -9.51
CA PRO A 59 10.60 -23.04 -8.67
C PRO A 59 11.18 -24.46 -8.62
N LEU A 60 12.17 -24.77 -9.47
CA LEU A 60 12.88 -26.04 -9.49
C LEU A 60 14.24 -25.97 -8.76
N ALA A 61 14.66 -24.79 -8.30
CA ALA A 61 15.85 -24.68 -7.47
C ALA A 61 15.60 -25.37 -6.13
N ASP A 62 16.49 -26.28 -5.76
CA ASP A 62 16.51 -26.86 -4.41
C ASP A 62 16.61 -25.72 -3.39
N ASP A 63 15.91 -25.82 -2.26
CA ASP A 63 15.84 -24.75 -1.23
C ASP A 63 17.23 -24.34 -0.72
N SER A 64 18.24 -25.20 -0.93
CA SER A 64 19.65 -24.95 -0.65
C SER A 64 20.35 -23.99 -1.63
N GLU A 65 19.77 -23.71 -2.80
CA GLU A 65 20.36 -22.97 -3.93
C GLU A 65 19.46 -21.88 -4.51
N ILE A 66 18.42 -21.42 -3.78
CA ILE A 66 17.72 -20.17 -4.13
C ILE A 66 18.67 -19.00 -3.86
N VAL A 67 19.66 -18.85 -4.72
CA VAL A 67 20.61 -17.76 -4.66
C VAL A 67 20.03 -16.66 -5.53
N ASP A 68 19.67 -15.56 -4.89
CA ASP A 68 19.25 -14.37 -5.60
C ASP A 68 20.46 -13.74 -6.29
N THR A 69 20.72 -14.19 -7.50
CA THR A 69 21.96 -13.85 -8.20
C THR A 69 21.79 -12.68 -9.14
N ALA A 70 20.59 -12.13 -9.34
CA ALA A 70 20.36 -11.10 -10.36
C ALA A 70 21.40 -9.96 -10.31
N PHE A 71 21.82 -9.54 -9.11
CA PHE A 71 22.87 -8.52 -8.90
C PHE A 71 24.11 -9.05 -8.17
N SER A 72 24.39 -10.35 -8.22
CA SER A 72 25.59 -10.93 -7.59
C SER A 72 26.85 -10.35 -8.22
N GLY A 73 27.79 -9.88 -7.39
CA GLY A 73 29.03 -9.24 -7.85
C GLY A 73 28.86 -7.78 -8.29
N CYS A 74 27.66 -7.20 -8.16
CA CYS A 74 27.45 -5.76 -8.34
C CYS A 74 27.79 -4.99 -7.06
N HIS A 75 28.28 -3.75 -7.18
CA HIS A 75 28.53 -2.89 -6.02
C HIS A 75 27.48 -1.77 -5.95
N ILE A 76 26.21 -2.17 -5.83
CA ILE A 76 25.09 -1.23 -5.77
C ILE A 76 25.15 -0.52 -4.41
N ASN A 77 25.19 0.81 -4.44
CA ASN A 77 25.13 1.66 -3.25
C ASN A 77 23.93 2.60 -3.26
N HIS A 78 23.17 2.64 -4.35
CA HIS A 78 22.00 3.48 -4.46
C HIS A 78 20.84 2.76 -5.17
N VAL A 79 19.69 2.74 -4.52
CA VAL A 79 18.44 2.17 -5.03
C VAL A 79 17.36 3.22 -4.95
N ASP A 80 16.77 3.53 -6.11
CA ASP A 80 15.61 4.41 -6.22
C ASP A 80 14.36 3.59 -6.54
N LEU A 81 13.26 3.87 -5.83
CA LEU A 81 11.94 3.39 -6.25
C LEU A 81 11.36 4.36 -7.28
N ILE A 82 10.94 3.81 -8.42
CA ILE A 82 10.22 4.57 -9.45
C ILE A 82 8.75 4.14 -9.44
N GLY A 83 7.87 5.08 -9.78
CA GLY A 83 6.43 4.85 -9.93
C GLY A 83 5.62 5.68 -8.95
N SER A 84 4.38 5.28 -8.73
CA SER A 84 3.40 5.98 -7.89
C SER A 84 3.61 5.77 -6.38
N ILE A 85 4.75 5.23 -5.94
CA ILE A 85 4.99 4.99 -4.52
C ILE A 85 5.05 6.30 -3.72
N HIS A 86 5.71 7.34 -4.24
CA HIS A 86 5.78 8.63 -3.53
C HIS A 86 4.41 9.31 -3.43
N GLU A 87 3.55 9.12 -4.44
CA GLU A 87 2.15 9.56 -4.40
C GLU A 87 1.36 8.76 -3.37
N THR A 88 1.53 7.43 -3.34
CA THR A 88 0.90 6.54 -2.36
C THR A 88 1.30 6.89 -0.93
N VAL A 89 2.58 7.18 -0.69
CA VAL A 89 3.06 7.63 0.62
C VAL A 89 2.46 8.99 0.95
N SER A 90 2.40 9.91 0.00
CA SER A 90 1.82 11.25 0.22
C SER A 90 0.32 11.21 0.50
N SER A 91 -0.41 10.22 -0.01
CA SER A 91 -1.86 10.06 0.22
C SER A 91 -2.21 9.40 1.55
N LEU A 92 -1.23 8.83 2.28
CA LEU A 92 -1.47 8.31 3.62
C LEU A 92 -1.95 9.42 4.55
N HIS A 93 -3.05 9.16 5.27
CA HIS A 93 -3.72 10.16 6.09
C HIS A 93 -2.87 10.66 7.27
N MET A 94 -2.13 9.77 7.95
CA MET A 94 -1.36 10.10 9.14
C MET A 94 0.07 10.50 8.81
N GLU A 95 0.54 11.60 9.39
CA GLU A 95 1.92 12.08 9.22
C GLU A 95 2.96 11.07 9.73
N SER A 96 2.67 10.39 10.84
CA SER A 96 3.53 9.34 11.37
C SER A 96 3.77 8.22 10.36
N TRP A 97 2.74 7.81 9.61
CA TRP A 97 2.86 6.77 8.58
C TRP A 97 3.67 7.26 7.38
N ARG A 98 3.52 8.53 6.99
CA ARG A 98 4.32 9.14 5.92
C ARG A 98 5.81 9.18 6.28
N ASN A 99 6.11 9.62 7.50
CA ASN A 99 7.47 9.71 8.01
C ASN A 99 8.12 8.32 8.11
N ASP A 100 7.37 7.34 8.60
CA ASP A 100 7.81 5.96 8.71
C ASP A 100 8.08 5.30 7.33
N MET A 101 7.17 5.45 6.37
CA MET A 101 7.39 4.95 5.00
C MET A 101 8.58 5.63 4.32
N THR A 102 8.74 6.94 4.52
CA THR A 102 9.89 7.67 3.99
C THR A 102 11.20 7.17 4.61
N HIS A 103 11.17 6.81 5.89
CA HIS A 103 12.32 6.20 6.56
C HIS A 103 12.67 4.84 5.97
N GLU A 104 11.68 3.95 5.80
CA GLU A 104 11.85 2.62 5.21
C GLU A 104 12.42 2.69 3.78
N ILE A 105 11.89 3.58 2.94
CA ILE A 105 12.37 3.78 1.57
C ILE A 105 13.84 4.22 1.57
N ASN A 106 14.24 5.11 2.48
CA ASN A 106 15.61 5.59 2.57
C ASN A 106 16.57 4.61 3.26
N GLN A 107 16.06 3.58 3.96
CA GLN A 107 16.87 2.66 4.73
C GLN A 107 17.74 1.76 3.85
N ILE A 108 17.27 1.40 2.65
CA ILE A 108 17.99 0.51 1.74
C ILE A 108 19.39 1.01 1.39
N ASN A 109 19.54 2.31 1.16
CA ASN A 109 20.82 2.91 0.77
C ASN A 109 21.84 2.75 1.91
N LYS A 110 21.41 2.88 3.17
CA LYS A 110 22.26 2.63 4.34
C LYS A 110 22.56 1.14 4.53
N THR A 111 21.59 0.27 4.30
CA THR A 111 21.77 -1.18 4.45
C THR A 111 22.73 -1.74 3.40
N LEU A 112 22.66 -1.24 2.16
CA LEU A 112 23.56 -1.62 1.08
C LEU A 112 24.98 -1.10 1.29
N GLU A 113 25.15 0.13 1.77
CA GLU A 113 26.48 0.67 2.12
C GLU A 113 27.18 -0.14 3.23
N ASN A 114 26.42 -0.69 4.17
CA ASN A 114 26.95 -1.53 5.26
C ASN A 114 27.06 -3.02 4.90
N SER A 115 26.58 -3.43 3.72
CA SER A 115 26.65 -4.81 3.28
C SER A 115 28.07 -5.14 2.83
N TYR A 116 28.73 -6.05 3.57
CA TYR A 116 30.10 -6.48 3.27
C TYR A 116 30.23 -7.40 2.05
N SER A 117 29.10 -7.82 1.45
CA SER A 117 29.12 -8.84 0.39
C SER A 117 28.20 -8.48 -0.78
N SER A 118 28.80 -8.22 -1.93
CA SER A 118 28.11 -8.02 -3.22
C SER A 118 27.32 -9.26 -3.68
N LYS A 119 27.48 -10.42 -3.03
CA LYS A 119 26.70 -11.63 -3.30
C LYS A 119 25.28 -11.57 -2.74
N GLN A 120 25.02 -10.72 -1.75
CA GLN A 120 23.73 -10.65 -1.06
C GLN A 120 22.86 -9.46 -1.49
N ASN A 121 23.36 -8.62 -2.41
CA ASN A 121 22.66 -7.40 -2.81
C ASN A 121 21.24 -7.65 -3.32
N THR A 122 21.06 -8.68 -4.13
CA THR A 122 19.72 -9.05 -4.63
C THR A 122 18.78 -9.43 -3.48
N ALA A 123 19.25 -10.25 -2.53
CA ALA A 123 18.46 -10.69 -1.39
C ALA A 123 18.08 -9.50 -0.49
N VAL A 124 19.02 -8.59 -0.23
CA VAL A 124 18.80 -7.36 0.55
C VAL A 124 17.76 -6.46 -0.13
N ILE A 125 17.90 -6.22 -1.44
CA ILE A 125 16.95 -5.41 -2.21
C ILE A 125 15.56 -6.07 -2.20
N ARG A 126 15.49 -7.39 -2.40
CA ARG A 126 14.23 -8.11 -2.45
C ARG A 126 13.51 -8.12 -1.09
N TRP A 127 14.24 -8.37 -0.01
CA TRP A 127 13.71 -8.28 1.34
C TRP A 127 13.20 -6.87 1.65
N TRP A 128 13.96 -5.84 1.28
CA TRP A 128 13.52 -4.46 1.43
C TRP A 128 12.25 -4.14 0.61
N LEU A 129 12.16 -4.57 -0.65
CA LEU A 129 10.94 -4.42 -1.46
C LEU A 129 9.73 -5.08 -0.79
N GLN A 130 9.91 -6.28 -0.24
CA GLN A 130 8.88 -6.98 0.52
C GLN A 130 8.48 -6.20 1.77
N SER A 131 9.46 -5.69 2.54
CA SER A 131 9.20 -4.87 3.73
C SER A 131 8.38 -3.63 3.39
N VAL A 132 8.79 -2.86 2.37
CA VAL A 132 8.07 -1.68 1.88
C VAL A 132 6.64 -2.05 1.46
N CYS A 133 6.46 -3.12 0.69
CA CYS A 133 5.13 -3.59 0.26
C CYS A 133 4.25 -3.96 1.46
N SER A 134 4.77 -4.75 2.41
CA SER A 134 4.03 -5.17 3.59
C SER A 134 3.61 -3.99 4.47
N ARG A 135 4.47 -2.97 4.65
CA ARG A 135 4.13 -1.76 5.41
C ARG A 135 3.04 -0.95 4.74
N ILE A 136 3.08 -0.81 3.41
CA ILE A 136 2.02 -0.11 2.66
C ILE A 136 0.69 -0.83 2.83
N GLU A 137 0.66 -2.16 2.67
CA GLU A 137 -0.57 -2.93 2.84
C GLU A 137 -1.11 -2.86 4.27
N HIS A 138 -0.21 -2.82 5.27
CA HIS A 138 -0.58 -2.56 6.65
C HIS A 138 -1.28 -1.20 6.80
N TYR A 139 -0.67 -0.12 6.29
CA TYR A 139 -1.26 1.22 6.41
C TYR A 139 -2.55 1.40 5.61
N LYS A 140 -2.69 0.75 4.45
CA LYS A 140 -3.98 0.70 3.74
C LYS A 140 -5.06 0.03 4.58
N THR A 141 -4.72 -1.06 5.25
CA THR A 141 -5.66 -1.78 6.12
C THR A 141 -6.07 -0.93 7.32
N GLU A 142 -5.12 -0.26 7.98
CA GLU A 142 -5.41 0.66 9.08
C GLU A 142 -6.26 1.85 8.64
N HIS A 143 -5.95 2.43 7.48
CA HIS A 143 -6.75 3.51 6.89
C HIS A 143 -8.20 3.07 6.68
N LEU A 144 -8.41 1.88 6.11
CA LEU A 144 -9.75 1.33 5.89
C LEU A 144 -10.52 1.13 7.21
N LYS A 145 -9.85 0.71 8.29
CA LYS A 145 -10.47 0.57 9.62
C LYS A 145 -10.91 1.93 10.16
N VAL A 146 -10.06 2.95 10.06
CA VAL A 146 -10.38 4.32 10.52
C VAL A 146 -11.56 4.89 9.73
N LEU A 147 -11.58 4.72 8.41
CA LEU A 147 -12.69 5.16 7.57
C LEU A 147 -14.00 4.48 7.97
N LYS A 148 -14.01 3.16 8.17
CA LYS A 148 -15.20 2.43 8.63
C LYS A 148 -15.72 2.95 9.97
N ALA A 149 -14.83 3.19 10.93
CA ALA A 149 -15.22 3.73 12.23
C ALA A 149 -15.81 5.16 12.11
N ALA A 150 -15.20 6.02 11.30
CA ALA A 150 -15.69 7.37 11.06
C ALA A 150 -17.07 7.38 10.39
N THR A 151 -17.30 6.50 9.41
CA THR A 151 -18.60 6.35 8.74
C THR A 151 -19.69 5.93 9.71
N VAL A 152 -19.42 4.95 10.59
CA VAL A 152 -20.40 4.52 11.61
C VAL A 152 -20.71 5.66 12.60
N LEU A 153 -19.71 6.43 13.02
CA LEU A 153 -19.94 7.59 13.89
C LEU A 153 -20.78 8.67 13.20
N LEU A 154 -20.52 8.94 11.92
CA LEU A 154 -21.29 9.88 11.12
C LEU A 154 -22.75 9.42 10.98
N GLU A 155 -22.98 8.13 10.69
CA GLU A 155 -24.32 7.56 10.65
C GLU A 155 -25.04 7.75 11.98
N LEU A 156 -24.41 7.39 13.11
CA LEU A 156 -24.99 7.54 14.44
C LEU A 156 -25.34 9.01 14.77
N ALA A 157 -24.46 9.95 14.43
CA ALA A 157 -24.71 11.37 14.63
C ALA A 157 -25.90 11.86 13.79
N LEU A 158 -26.00 11.40 12.54
CA LEU A 158 -27.10 11.73 11.65
C LEU A 158 -28.43 11.15 12.13
N TRP A 159 -28.44 9.93 12.66
CA TRP A 159 -29.61 9.34 13.31
C TRP A 159 -30.02 10.13 14.55
N LYS A 160 -29.07 10.54 15.39
CA LYS A 160 -29.35 11.35 16.59
C LYS A 160 -29.98 12.69 16.22
N ALA A 161 -29.45 13.38 15.22
CA ALA A 161 -29.99 14.65 14.73
C ALA A 161 -31.42 14.50 14.19
N LYS A 162 -31.66 13.45 13.39
CA LYS A 162 -32.99 13.17 12.83
C LYS A 162 -34.03 12.79 13.87
N LEU A 163 -33.62 12.15 14.97
CA LEU A 163 -34.52 11.84 16.08
C LEU A 163 -34.87 13.10 16.89
N SER A 164 -33.91 13.99 17.14
CA SER A 164 -34.18 15.24 17.87
C SER A 164 -35.14 16.18 17.12
N GLU A 165 -35.16 16.16 15.79
CA GLU A 165 -36.11 16.96 14.99
C GLU A 165 -37.58 16.54 15.19
N LYS A 166 -37.84 15.28 15.57
CA LYS A 166 -39.21 14.79 15.79
C LYS A 166 -39.78 15.11 17.17
N ASP A 167 -38.92 15.38 18.15
CA ASP A 167 -39.35 15.68 19.53
C ASP A 167 -39.79 17.15 19.71
N GLU A 168 -39.46 18.04 18.76
CA GLU A 168 -39.83 19.47 18.82
C GLU A 168 -41.22 19.78 18.24
N ASP A 169 -41.82 18.87 17.46
CA ASP A 169 -43.19 19.05 16.91
C ASP A 169 -44.31 18.59 17.86
N GLU A 170 -44.00 17.94 19.01
CA GLU A 170 -45.00 17.48 20.00
C GLU A 170 -44.97 18.24 21.34
N SER A 171 -44.34 19.41 21.40
CA SER A 171 -44.28 20.24 22.60
C SER A 171 -45.05 21.55 22.43
N SER A 172 -46.37 21.43 22.27
CA SER A 172 -47.35 22.46 22.64
C SER A 172 -48.64 21.80 23.14
N ASP A 173 -48.57 21.02 24.22
CA ASP A 173 -49.36 21.33 25.41
C ASP A 173 -49.07 20.36 26.58
N CYS A 174 -49.07 20.95 27.76
CA CYS A 174 -49.20 20.43 29.12
C CYS A 174 -49.13 18.89 29.41
N ALA A 175 -48.32 18.58 30.43
CA ALA A 175 -48.51 17.54 31.47
C ALA A 175 -47.84 16.16 31.30
N LYS A 176 -46.87 15.93 32.20
CA LYS A 176 -46.54 14.68 32.92
C LYS A 176 -47.04 13.37 32.26
N VAL A 177 -46.15 12.63 31.59
CA VAL A 177 -46.33 11.18 31.42
C VAL A 177 -45.03 10.43 31.75
N LYS A 178 -45.22 9.39 32.57
CA LYS A 178 -44.22 8.46 33.11
C LYS A 178 -43.35 7.89 32.00
N ARG A 179 -42.06 7.66 32.29
CA ARG A 179 -41.16 6.82 31.49
C ARG A 179 -41.82 5.46 31.25
N ILE A 180 -42.48 5.30 30.11
CA ILE A 180 -42.86 3.98 29.58
C ILE A 180 -41.57 3.42 28.97
N LYS A 181 -41.18 2.22 29.42
CA LYS A 181 -40.13 1.42 28.79
C LYS A 181 -40.56 1.16 27.35
N ILE A 182 -40.05 1.94 26.41
CA ILE A 182 -40.18 1.64 24.99
C ILE A 182 -39.18 0.52 24.72
N ASP A 183 -39.71 -0.61 24.25
CA ASP A 183 -38.91 -1.74 23.80
C ASP A 183 -38.13 -1.30 22.54
N VAL A 184 -36.83 -1.13 22.72
CA VAL A 184 -35.92 -0.54 21.73
C VAL A 184 -35.80 -1.42 20.48
N GLU A 185 -36.17 -2.69 20.59
CA GLU A 185 -36.12 -3.69 19.51
C GLU A 185 -37.19 -3.46 18.44
N ASP A 186 -38.44 -3.16 18.85
CA ASP A 186 -39.59 -3.02 17.94
C ASP A 186 -39.57 -1.70 17.16
N ALA A 187 -39.16 -0.59 17.79
CA ALA A 187 -39.00 0.68 17.09
C ALA A 187 -37.90 0.64 16.01
N ARG A 188 -36.88 -0.22 16.20
CA ARG A 188 -35.78 -0.42 15.23
C ARG A 188 -36.20 -1.25 14.01
N SER A 189 -37.14 -2.19 14.17
CA SER A 189 -37.58 -3.06 13.07
C SER A 189 -38.58 -2.36 12.16
N GLU A 190 -39.46 -1.52 12.71
CA GLU A 190 -40.48 -0.79 11.94
C GLU A 190 -39.87 0.34 11.08
N ALA A 191 -38.82 1.01 11.56
CA ALA A 191 -38.09 2.04 10.80
C ALA A 191 -37.26 1.46 9.63
N ARG A 192 -36.89 0.17 9.67
CA ARG A 192 -36.18 -0.50 8.56
C ARG A 192 -37.07 -0.64 7.32
N GLY A 193 -38.38 -0.83 7.48
CA GLY A 193 -39.34 -0.95 6.37
C GLY A 193 -39.47 0.33 5.52
N SER A 194 -39.20 1.50 6.11
CA SER A 194 -39.29 2.80 5.44
C SER A 194 -37.95 3.29 4.84
N CYS A 195 -36.83 2.61 5.11
CA CYS A 195 -35.48 3.12 4.76
C CYS A 195 -34.98 2.75 3.35
N GLY A 196 -35.74 1.99 2.56
CA GLY A 196 -35.31 1.59 1.21
C GLY A 196 -35.06 2.76 0.24
N ALA A 197 -35.77 3.88 0.39
CA ALA A 197 -35.68 5.01 -0.55
C ALA A 197 -34.56 6.03 -0.22
N GLY A 198 -34.23 6.23 1.08
CA GLY A 198 -33.25 7.23 1.52
C GLY A 198 -31.80 6.74 1.54
N MET A 199 -31.58 5.43 1.63
CA MET A 199 -30.25 4.82 1.63
C MET A 199 -29.53 4.95 0.28
N ASN A 200 -30.28 5.18 -0.80
CA ASN A 200 -29.76 5.42 -2.16
C ASN A 200 -29.03 6.78 -2.29
N ILE A 201 -29.32 7.76 -1.42
CA ILE A 201 -28.69 9.09 -1.49
C ILE A 201 -27.34 9.11 -0.77
N ILE A 202 -27.21 8.42 0.36
CA ILE A 202 -25.96 8.35 1.12
C ILE A 202 -24.94 7.49 0.36
N ILE A 203 -25.38 6.37 -0.22
CA ILE A 203 -24.52 5.51 -1.04
C ILE A 203 -23.96 6.29 -2.25
N LYS A 204 -24.76 7.14 -2.92
CA LYS A 204 -24.28 7.94 -4.07
C LYS A 204 -23.21 8.97 -3.73
N ASN A 205 -23.22 9.55 -2.53
CA ASN A 205 -22.25 10.58 -2.13
C ASN A 205 -21.01 10.01 -1.43
N VAL A 206 -21.08 8.81 -0.87
CA VAL A 206 -19.96 8.15 -0.18
C VAL A 206 -19.20 7.18 -1.10
N LEU A 207 -19.88 6.55 -2.08
CA LEU A 207 -19.25 5.66 -3.06
C LEU A 207 -18.04 6.27 -3.80
N PRO A 208 -18.07 7.54 -4.26
CA PRO A 208 -16.92 8.14 -4.95
C PRO A 208 -15.65 8.20 -4.10
N PHE A 209 -15.79 8.21 -2.77
CA PHE A 209 -14.66 8.21 -1.83
C PHE A 209 -14.18 6.80 -1.45
N LEU A 210 -14.95 5.77 -1.79
CA LEU A 210 -14.58 4.36 -1.58
C LEU A 210 -13.96 3.72 -2.83
N GLU A 211 -14.15 4.30 -4.01
CA GLU A 211 -13.59 3.85 -5.29
C GLU A 211 -12.23 4.49 -5.64
N LEU A 212 -11.43 4.84 -4.63
CA LEU A 212 -10.06 5.33 -4.85
C LEU A 212 -9.20 4.22 -5.51
N LYS A 213 -8.92 4.41 -6.81
CA LYS A 213 -7.94 3.65 -7.62
C LYS A 213 -6.51 3.91 -7.18
#